data_AF-A0A9X9S6N5-F1
#
_entry.id   AF-A0A9X9S6N5-F1
#
_cell.length_a   1.000
_cell.length_b   1.000
_cell.length_c   1.000
_cell.angle_alpha   90.00
_cell.angle_beta   90.00
_cell.angle_gamma   90.00
#
_symmetry.space_group_name_H-M   'P 1'
#
loop_
_entity.id
_entity.type
_entity.pdbx_description
1 polymer ?
#
loop_
_entity_poly.entity_id
_entity_poly.type
_entity_poly.pdbx_seq_one_letter_code
_entity_poly.pdbx_strand_id
1 'polypeptide(L)'
;MTVKKGISFSLFIMVLLIMVQGCSAADYLTFHGDAQRTGYVADAGPLSENIRWSVSPGWIDSSPVVKDGYVYIATIADWNHPEAVPAVFCYDTATGEKVWTYEVGSEAGLTIADDMLIVGGSDGYIYALNTADGTVEWSVQADENPGWFGLSSSPLYYDGLLYQLTPSDGGLHVYDPADGSEEWSVAFGAWDLGWTNATYFTAPAAKDGVVYFPSNLSELYAHDTTTRSEIWNASLDSTIESVPVISTNSLFVTTATTLYELSLADGSTLATRDITGTTSTPALDITSGLLYLGTDDAGLICLDIDDIAAPPVWDAGIAKIAVSPVVAGDYVYAGTNEEQSSLYAFDAADGTEVWSYTLPTPEGDNWASFWGSSPAVADGTLYIGAEYTNTLFAFGPGAACETTVILHEGVQIALTDGTLVNETTGAGAIHAASEACGFTIDTSAGTWGSSLNLLGDMGYDPVTGYYWQQFDNGVASGIGLDAVARDGDTFSFWYSGWGDVLPAETTGVPNLVTVHVTVPEDDIGVFTIADTEVSPGSSFLARLNVTKTSPGWYVIDVSGVDDEGNSLSGLATVELEAATEKTGIPVYVQVPLNTPAGEYELFAAVYTFDTFPYTKPVTSEGIVCTVL
;
A
#
# COMPACT_ATOMS: atom_id res chain seq x y z
N MET A 1 -38.56 39.20 -46.85
CA MET A 1 -38.84 37.76 -46.75
C MET A 1 -37.52 37.12 -46.35
N THR A 2 -37.10 37.02 -45.08
CA THR A 2 -37.78 36.48 -43.88
C THR A 2 -38.41 35.14 -44.24
N VAL A 3 -37.88 33.98 -43.80
CA VAL A 3 -37.95 33.47 -42.42
C VAL A 3 -36.70 32.69 -42.01
N LYS A 4 -36.42 32.82 -40.71
CA LYS A 4 -35.34 32.31 -39.85
C LYS A 4 -35.78 31.00 -39.17
N LYS A 5 -34.78 30.27 -38.64
CA LYS A 5 -34.78 29.41 -37.43
C LYS A 5 -35.34 27.99 -37.53
N GLY A 6 -34.55 27.04 -37.00
CA GLY A 6 -35.09 25.89 -36.27
C GLY A 6 -34.38 24.55 -36.43
N ILE A 7 -33.05 24.47 -36.39
CA ILE A 7 -32.39 23.23 -35.94
C ILE A 7 -31.72 23.57 -34.62
N SER A 8 -32.11 22.79 -33.62
CA SER A 8 -32.24 23.20 -32.24
C SER A 8 -30.89 23.31 -31.53
N PHE A 9 -30.66 24.47 -30.90
CA PHE A 9 -29.62 24.69 -29.89
C PHE A 9 -29.76 23.69 -28.72
N SER A 10 -30.93 23.06 -28.54
CA SER A 10 -31.15 22.00 -27.55
C SER A 10 -30.44 20.68 -27.89
N LEU A 11 -30.16 20.36 -29.16
CA LEU A 11 -29.45 19.12 -29.48
C LEU A 11 -27.95 19.24 -29.21
N PHE A 12 -27.40 20.46 -29.29
CA PHE A 12 -26.01 20.73 -28.95
C PHE A 12 -25.80 20.82 -27.42
N ILE A 13 -26.79 21.34 -26.69
CA ILE A 13 -26.80 21.33 -25.21
C ILE A 13 -27.01 19.90 -24.66
N MET A 14 -27.80 19.06 -25.33
CA MET A 14 -28.07 17.68 -24.90
C MET A 14 -26.91 16.72 -25.18
N VAL A 15 -26.05 17.01 -26.17
CA VAL A 15 -24.79 16.26 -26.41
C VAL A 15 -23.66 16.76 -25.51
N LEU A 16 -23.70 18.03 -25.07
CA LEU A 16 -22.73 18.57 -24.09
C LEU A 16 -23.07 18.21 -22.63
N LEU A 17 -24.32 17.80 -22.33
CA LEU A 17 -24.75 17.33 -21.00
C LEU A 17 -24.53 15.81 -20.77
N ILE A 18 -24.02 15.07 -21.77
CA ILE A 18 -23.71 13.63 -21.65
C ILE A 18 -22.19 13.39 -21.51
N MET A 19 -21.35 14.44 -21.45
CA MET A 19 -19.89 14.31 -21.31
C MET A 19 -19.29 15.12 -20.16
N VAL A 20 -19.97 15.16 -19.00
CA VAL A 20 -19.32 15.28 -17.67
C VAL A 20 -20.23 14.58 -16.66
N GLN A 21 -20.56 13.30 -16.90
CA GLN A 21 -20.68 12.42 -15.75
C GLN A 21 -19.25 12.02 -15.48
N GLY A 22 -18.55 12.81 -14.65
CA GLY A 22 -17.46 12.21 -13.90
C GLY A 22 -18.04 10.95 -13.29
N CYS A 23 -17.34 9.82 -13.45
CA CYS A 23 -17.62 8.67 -12.62
C CYS A 23 -17.64 9.23 -11.19
N SER A 24 -18.81 9.25 -10.55
CA SER A 24 -18.86 9.62 -9.14
C SER A 24 -17.94 8.61 -8.47
N ALA A 25 -16.97 9.10 -7.70
CA ALA A 25 -16.19 8.22 -6.84
C ALA A 25 -17.18 7.40 -6.01
N ALA A 26 -16.99 6.09 -5.94
CA ALA A 26 -17.75 5.24 -5.05
C ALA A 26 -17.32 5.55 -3.62
N ASP A 27 -18.14 6.30 -2.90
CA ASP A 27 -17.85 6.71 -1.54
C ASP A 27 -17.94 5.52 -0.56
N TYR A 28 -17.07 5.52 0.44
CA TYR A 28 -17.08 4.60 1.59
C TYR A 28 -17.11 5.44 2.87
N LEU A 29 -18.31 5.93 3.21
CA LEU A 29 -18.46 7.06 4.14
C LEU A 29 -18.36 6.70 5.62
N THR A 30 -18.43 5.43 5.96
CA THR A 30 -18.49 4.96 7.34
C THR A 30 -17.96 3.53 7.43
N PHE A 31 -17.63 3.06 8.63
CA PHE A 31 -17.23 1.67 8.87
C PHE A 31 -18.27 0.69 8.26
N HIS A 32 -17.81 -0.30 7.49
CA HIS A 32 -18.67 -1.23 6.76
C HIS A 32 -19.56 -0.59 5.67
N GLY A 33 -19.21 0.60 5.19
CA GLY A 33 -19.70 1.21 3.95
C GLY A 33 -21.10 1.81 4.03
N ASP A 34 -21.99 1.28 4.87
CA ASP A 34 -23.38 1.74 4.99
C ASP A 34 -23.91 1.75 6.43
N ALA A 35 -25.10 2.32 6.62
CA ALA A 35 -25.75 2.42 7.93
C ALA A 35 -26.18 1.05 8.50
N GLN A 36 -26.38 0.05 7.64
CA GLN A 36 -26.71 -1.32 8.03
C GLN A 36 -25.46 -2.13 8.42
N ARG A 37 -24.27 -1.55 8.23
CA ARG A 37 -22.96 -2.13 8.51
C ARG A 37 -22.72 -3.42 7.74
N THR A 38 -23.23 -3.48 6.50
CA THR A 38 -23.14 -4.69 5.66
C THR A 38 -21.72 -5.02 5.23
N GLY A 39 -20.82 -4.06 5.13
CA GLY A 39 -19.49 -4.29 4.58
C GLY A 39 -19.55 -4.67 3.09
N TYR A 40 -20.65 -4.39 2.40
CA TYR A 40 -20.83 -4.69 0.98
C TYR A 40 -20.67 -3.43 0.12
N VAL A 41 -19.88 -3.56 -0.94
CA VAL A 41 -19.67 -2.57 -1.99
C VAL A 41 -20.03 -3.24 -3.32
N ALA A 42 -20.83 -2.58 -4.15
CA ALA A 42 -21.30 -3.17 -5.42
C ALA A 42 -20.19 -3.25 -6.48
N ASP A 43 -19.26 -2.31 -6.46
CA ASP A 43 -18.14 -2.28 -7.38
C ASP A 43 -17.10 -3.34 -7.02
N ALA A 44 -16.45 -3.91 -8.03
CA ALA A 44 -15.38 -4.88 -7.82
C ALA A 44 -14.18 -4.23 -7.12
N GLY A 45 -13.59 -4.94 -6.16
CA GLY A 45 -12.32 -4.56 -5.55
C GLY A 45 -11.09 -4.97 -6.38
N PRO A 46 -9.87 -4.81 -5.83
CA PRO A 46 -8.62 -5.24 -6.48
C PRO A 46 -8.57 -6.75 -6.78
N LEU A 47 -8.08 -7.09 -7.98
CA LEU A 47 -7.91 -8.48 -8.44
C LEU A 47 -6.47 -9.00 -8.30
N SER A 48 -5.58 -8.18 -7.77
CA SER A 48 -4.19 -8.53 -7.47
C SER A 48 -3.72 -7.82 -6.20
N GLU A 49 -2.61 -8.31 -5.64
CA GLU A 49 -1.89 -7.75 -4.48
C GLU A 49 -1.14 -6.43 -4.78
N ASN A 50 -1.44 -5.80 -5.91
CA ASN A 50 -0.72 -4.65 -6.41
C ASN A 50 -0.94 -3.40 -5.54
N ILE A 51 0.15 -2.86 -5.00
CA ILE A 51 0.14 -1.65 -4.17
C ILE A 51 0.26 -0.44 -5.08
N ARG A 52 -0.80 0.38 -5.14
CA ARG A 52 -0.81 1.66 -5.88
C ARG A 52 0.10 2.67 -5.21
N TRP A 53 0.03 2.75 -3.88
CA TRP A 53 0.89 3.55 -3.02
C TRP A 53 0.75 3.07 -1.58
N SER A 54 1.71 3.44 -0.75
CA SER A 54 1.63 3.28 0.70
C SER A 54 2.26 4.50 1.39
N VAL A 55 1.76 4.83 2.58
CA VAL A 55 2.26 5.95 3.39
C VAL A 55 2.33 5.54 4.85
N SER A 56 3.23 6.17 5.62
CA SER A 56 3.42 5.80 7.03
C SER A 56 3.03 6.91 8.01
N PRO A 57 1.72 7.12 8.30
CA PRO A 57 1.24 8.19 9.17
C PRO A 57 1.54 7.97 10.67
N GLY A 58 1.87 6.74 11.08
CA GLY A 58 2.03 6.35 12.48
C GLY A 58 1.19 5.11 12.81
N TRP A 59 0.88 4.92 14.08
CA TRP A 59 0.14 3.76 14.56
C TRP A 59 -1.34 3.85 14.17
N ILE A 60 -1.77 3.09 13.17
CA ILE A 60 -3.13 3.12 12.64
C ILE A 60 -3.97 2.07 13.34
N ASP A 61 -4.96 2.51 14.10
CA ASP A 61 -5.92 1.62 14.79
C ASP A 61 -7.37 2.03 14.43
N SER A 62 -7.54 2.50 13.19
CA SER A 62 -8.79 3.03 12.64
C SER A 62 -9.06 2.44 11.26
N SER A 63 -10.34 2.29 10.91
CA SER A 63 -10.72 1.88 9.56
C SER A 63 -10.80 3.10 8.63
N PRO A 64 -10.30 3.04 7.38
CA PRO A 64 -10.36 4.17 6.47
C PRO A 64 -11.80 4.52 6.06
N VAL A 65 -12.06 5.79 5.82
CA VAL A 65 -13.25 6.27 5.09
C VAL A 65 -12.83 7.02 3.85
N VAL A 66 -13.61 6.91 2.77
CA VAL A 66 -13.29 7.46 1.45
C VAL A 66 -14.44 8.31 0.94
N LYS A 67 -14.15 9.53 0.49
CA LYS A 67 -15.13 10.38 -0.19
C LYS A 67 -14.44 11.29 -1.21
N ASP A 68 -15.06 11.47 -2.37
CA ASP A 68 -14.66 12.49 -3.37
C ASP A 68 -13.16 12.44 -3.76
N GLY A 69 -12.57 11.23 -3.83
CA GLY A 69 -11.15 11.07 -4.16
C GLY A 69 -10.17 11.32 -3.00
N TYR A 70 -10.67 11.35 -1.76
CA TYR A 70 -9.85 11.44 -0.55
C TYR A 70 -10.09 10.26 0.38
N VAL A 71 -9.02 9.74 0.95
CA VAL A 71 -9.07 8.73 2.02
C VAL A 71 -8.63 9.35 3.33
N TYR A 72 -9.41 9.11 4.37
CA TYR A 72 -9.20 9.59 5.71
C TYR A 72 -8.86 8.42 6.63
N ILE A 73 -7.81 8.60 7.42
CA ILE A 73 -7.34 7.62 8.40
C ILE A 73 -6.90 8.32 9.68
N ALA A 74 -7.11 7.69 10.82
CA ALA A 74 -6.65 8.19 12.11
C ALA A 74 -5.56 7.31 12.71
N THR A 75 -4.68 7.94 13.48
CA THR A 75 -3.68 7.26 14.30
C THR A 75 -3.98 7.39 15.78
N ILE A 76 -3.41 6.48 16.57
CA ILE A 76 -3.46 6.51 18.03
C ILE A 76 -2.07 6.75 18.63
N ALA A 77 -2.01 6.90 19.95
CA ALA A 77 -0.75 7.08 20.66
C ALA A 77 0.11 5.81 20.59
N ASP A 78 1.30 5.94 20.01
CA ASP A 78 2.29 4.88 19.92
C ASP A 78 3.11 4.79 21.21
N TRP A 79 3.09 3.63 21.87
CA TRP A 79 3.82 3.41 23.13
C TRP A 79 5.33 3.30 22.93
N ASN A 80 5.76 2.83 21.75
CA ASN A 80 7.16 2.70 21.38
C ASN A 80 7.71 4.01 20.81
N HIS A 81 6.84 4.86 20.29
CA HIS A 81 7.15 6.18 19.73
C HIS A 81 6.32 7.30 20.38
N PRO A 82 6.54 7.61 21.68
CA PRO A 82 5.78 8.64 22.40
C PRO A 82 5.95 10.06 21.83
N GLU A 83 6.90 10.27 20.93
CA GLU A 83 7.06 11.48 20.15
C GLU A 83 6.04 11.62 19.01
N ALA A 84 5.41 10.54 18.56
CA ALA A 84 4.38 10.56 17.53
C ALA A 84 3.10 11.19 18.10
N VAL A 85 2.64 12.26 17.44
CA VAL A 85 1.39 12.94 17.81
C VAL A 85 0.25 12.23 17.07
N PRO A 86 -0.74 11.66 17.78
CA PRO A 86 -1.92 11.08 17.16
C PRO A 86 -2.67 12.12 16.34
N ALA A 87 -3.09 11.75 15.14
CA ALA A 87 -3.71 12.68 14.22
C ALA A 87 -4.66 11.96 13.25
N VAL A 88 -5.56 12.74 12.67
CA VAL A 88 -6.31 12.37 11.47
C VAL A 88 -5.55 12.90 10.26
N PHE A 89 -5.50 12.08 9.23
CA PHE A 89 -4.83 12.37 7.97
C PHE A 89 -5.83 12.26 6.82
N CYS A 90 -5.71 13.17 5.86
CA CYS A 90 -6.37 13.10 4.57
C CYS A 90 -5.32 12.90 3.49
N TYR A 91 -5.50 11.86 2.68
CA TYR A 91 -4.66 11.55 1.53
C TYR A 91 -5.48 11.58 0.25
N ASP A 92 -4.86 12.02 -0.85
CA ASP A 92 -5.43 11.86 -2.18
C ASP A 92 -5.43 10.36 -2.57
N THR A 93 -6.58 9.84 -2.99
CA THR A 93 -6.76 8.41 -3.27
C THR A 93 -5.94 7.92 -4.45
N ALA A 94 -5.58 8.82 -5.37
CA ALA A 94 -4.82 8.47 -6.56
C ALA A 94 -3.32 8.47 -6.25
N THR A 95 -2.81 9.49 -5.55
CA THR A 95 -1.36 9.71 -5.38
C THR A 95 -0.80 9.22 -4.05
N GLY A 96 -1.64 9.11 -3.02
CA GLY A 96 -1.19 8.94 -1.63
C GLY A 96 -0.56 10.21 -1.03
N GLU A 97 -0.64 11.36 -1.71
CA GLU A 97 -0.13 12.62 -1.16
C GLU A 97 -1.01 13.11 -0.01
N LYS A 98 -0.36 13.53 1.09
CA LYS A 98 -1.07 14.11 2.23
C LYS A 98 -1.62 15.49 1.87
N VAL A 99 -2.93 15.63 1.92
CA VAL A 99 -3.66 16.89 1.66
C VAL A 99 -3.66 17.76 2.91
N TRP A 100 -4.10 17.19 4.03
CA TRP A 100 -4.13 17.88 5.33
C TRP A 100 -3.99 16.88 6.48
N THR A 101 -3.72 17.40 7.67
CA THR A 101 -3.74 16.63 8.92
C THR A 101 -4.24 17.51 10.06
N TYR A 102 -4.89 16.88 11.05
CA TYR A 102 -5.37 17.54 12.26
C TYR A 102 -4.98 16.70 13.49
N GLU A 103 -4.40 17.33 14.51
CA GLU A 103 -3.84 16.68 15.71
C GLU A 103 -4.95 16.23 16.69
N VAL A 104 -5.68 15.20 16.30
CA VAL A 104 -6.59 14.42 17.14
C VAL A 104 -6.41 12.94 16.84
N GLY A 105 -6.18 12.13 17.86
CA GLY A 105 -6.11 10.68 17.69
C GLY A 105 -7.50 10.06 17.67
N SER A 106 -7.67 8.97 16.94
CA SER A 106 -8.88 8.14 16.98
C SER A 106 -8.52 6.69 16.75
N GLU A 107 -9.21 5.82 17.49
CA GLU A 107 -9.16 4.37 17.29
C GLU A 107 -10.22 4.02 16.22
N ALA A 108 -11.40 3.52 16.53
CA ALA A 108 -12.33 3.08 15.48
C ALA A 108 -13.09 4.21 14.70
N GLY A 109 -12.88 5.49 15.02
CA GLY A 109 -13.96 6.50 15.00
C GLY A 109 -14.03 7.48 13.83
N LEU A 110 -14.08 7.04 12.57
CA LEU A 110 -14.31 7.95 11.42
C LEU A 110 -15.67 7.71 10.73
N THR A 111 -16.39 8.79 10.43
CA THR A 111 -17.56 8.79 9.55
C THR A 111 -17.73 10.13 8.89
N ILE A 112 -18.21 10.13 7.66
CA ILE A 112 -18.50 11.36 6.93
C ILE A 112 -19.99 11.66 7.00
N ALA A 113 -20.32 12.84 7.53
CA ALA A 113 -21.64 13.42 7.57
C ALA A 113 -21.66 14.65 6.67
N ASP A 114 -22.22 14.50 5.46
CA ASP A 114 -22.18 15.51 4.41
C ASP A 114 -20.73 15.94 4.12
N ASP A 115 -20.37 17.21 4.36
CA ASP A 115 -19.02 17.76 4.13
C ASP A 115 -18.14 17.76 5.39
N MET A 116 -18.53 17.01 6.42
CA MET A 116 -17.81 16.93 7.68
C MET A 116 -17.31 15.50 7.93
N LEU A 117 -16.01 15.38 8.22
CA LEU A 117 -15.45 14.19 8.83
C LEU A 117 -15.69 14.26 10.34
N ILE A 118 -16.53 13.36 10.84
CA ILE A 118 -16.82 13.18 12.25
C ILE A 118 -15.78 12.21 12.82
N VAL A 119 -15.11 12.68 13.88
CA VAL A 119 -14.03 11.96 14.55
C VAL A 119 -14.38 11.72 16.00
N GLY A 120 -14.45 10.45 16.40
CA GLY A 120 -14.49 10.04 17.81
C GLY A 120 -13.07 10.10 18.39
N GLY A 121 -12.75 11.16 19.12
CA GLY A 121 -11.41 11.42 19.64
C GLY A 121 -11.00 10.49 20.78
N SER A 122 -9.70 10.21 20.86
CA SER A 122 -9.08 9.49 21.98
C SER A 122 -9.19 10.22 23.33
N ASP A 123 -9.54 11.52 23.28
CA ASP A 123 -9.73 12.41 24.41
C ASP A 123 -11.19 12.51 24.90
N GLY A 124 -12.12 11.75 24.30
CA GLY A 124 -13.53 11.75 24.68
C GLY A 124 -14.38 12.82 23.99
N TYR A 125 -13.80 13.56 23.05
CA TYR A 125 -14.52 14.55 22.26
C TYR A 125 -14.96 13.99 20.91
N ILE A 126 -16.12 14.42 20.43
CA ILE A 126 -16.47 14.31 19.01
C ILE A 126 -16.02 15.59 18.33
N TYR A 127 -15.29 15.47 17.23
CA TYR A 127 -14.87 16.58 16.37
C TYR A 127 -15.56 16.47 15.02
N ALA A 128 -16.10 17.58 14.51
CA ALA A 128 -16.46 17.71 13.11
C ALA A 128 -15.41 18.53 12.39
N LEU A 129 -14.67 17.88 11.50
CA LEU A 129 -13.65 18.48 10.67
C LEU A 129 -14.20 18.71 9.27
N ASN A 130 -13.93 19.86 8.67
CA ASN A 130 -14.24 20.11 7.27
C ASN A 130 -13.43 19.15 6.38
N THR A 131 -14.08 18.39 5.49
CA THR A 131 -13.38 17.40 4.65
C THR A 131 -12.37 18.01 3.68
N ALA A 132 -12.54 19.30 3.32
CA ALA A 132 -11.69 19.98 2.34
C ALA A 132 -10.35 20.45 2.92
N ASP A 133 -10.29 20.83 4.20
CA ASP A 133 -9.08 21.44 4.78
C ASP A 133 -8.74 20.99 6.22
N GLY A 134 -9.57 20.14 6.82
CA GLY A 134 -9.35 19.60 8.17
C GLY A 134 -9.62 20.60 9.29
N THR A 135 -10.20 21.78 9.01
CA THR A 135 -10.54 22.74 10.06
C THR A 135 -11.71 22.25 10.92
N VAL A 136 -11.66 22.50 12.23
CA VAL A 136 -12.74 22.14 13.14
C VAL A 136 -13.90 23.11 12.96
N GLU A 137 -15.07 22.58 12.57
CA GLU A 137 -16.32 23.32 12.54
C GLU A 137 -16.94 23.39 13.95
N TRP A 138 -16.94 22.26 14.67
CA TRP A 138 -17.34 22.17 16.07
C TRP A 138 -16.67 20.98 16.77
N SER A 139 -16.63 21.04 18.10
CA SER A 139 -16.30 19.89 18.94
C SER A 139 -17.14 19.88 20.22
N VAL A 140 -17.47 18.68 20.70
CA VAL A 140 -18.26 18.48 21.93
C VAL A 140 -17.64 17.37 22.77
N GLN A 141 -17.59 17.58 24.08
CA GLN A 141 -17.15 16.54 25.02
C GLN A 141 -18.29 15.53 25.19
N ALA A 142 -18.18 14.37 24.54
CA ALA A 142 -19.18 13.31 24.60
C ALA A 142 -18.94 12.36 25.79
N ASP A 143 -17.68 12.21 26.22
CA ASP A 143 -17.31 11.37 27.35
C ASP A 143 -16.26 12.07 28.24
N GLU A 144 -16.55 12.22 29.54
CA GLU A 144 -15.61 12.79 30.51
C GLU A 144 -14.53 11.80 30.97
N ASN A 145 -14.75 10.50 30.79
CA ASN A 145 -13.85 9.43 31.22
C ASN A 145 -13.80 8.29 30.19
N PRO A 146 -13.30 8.57 28.97
CA PRO A 146 -13.37 7.63 27.85
C PRO A 146 -12.43 6.41 27.99
N GLY A 147 -11.57 6.40 29.02
CA GLY A 147 -10.57 5.36 29.20
C GLY A 147 -9.41 5.49 28.21
N TRP A 148 -8.71 4.38 27.96
CA TRP A 148 -7.55 4.36 27.07
C TRP A 148 -7.96 4.48 25.59
N PHE A 149 -9.04 3.81 25.24
CA PHE A 149 -9.51 3.64 23.87
C PHE A 149 -10.37 4.80 23.35
N GLY A 150 -10.59 5.85 24.16
CA GLY A 150 -11.32 7.01 23.69
C GLY A 150 -12.80 6.71 23.38
N LEU A 151 -13.33 7.45 22.41
CA LEU A 151 -14.57 7.09 21.72
C LEU A 151 -14.28 6.03 20.64
N SER A 152 -13.97 4.79 21.04
CA SER A 152 -13.61 3.69 20.12
C SER A 152 -14.78 3.06 19.37
N SER A 153 -15.95 3.70 19.37
CA SER A 153 -17.09 3.29 18.55
C SER A 153 -17.12 4.13 17.29
N SER A 154 -17.20 3.50 16.12
CA SER A 154 -17.40 4.24 14.86
C SER A 154 -18.72 4.99 14.90
N PRO A 155 -18.72 6.34 14.79
CA PRO A 155 -19.96 7.10 14.73
C PRO A 155 -20.85 6.58 13.60
N LEU A 156 -22.17 6.69 13.75
CA LEU A 156 -23.12 6.44 12.65
C LEU A 156 -23.81 7.76 12.30
N TYR A 157 -23.73 8.14 11.02
CA TYR A 157 -24.57 9.20 10.47
C TYR A 157 -25.79 8.57 9.80
N TYR A 158 -26.98 8.84 10.34
CA TYR A 158 -28.22 8.26 9.83
C TYR A 158 -29.41 9.21 10.03
N ASP A 159 -30.22 9.40 8.98
CA ASP A 159 -31.39 10.28 8.98
C ASP A 159 -31.13 11.69 9.56
N GLY A 160 -29.93 12.23 9.30
CA GLY A 160 -29.55 13.59 9.71
C GLY A 160 -29.06 13.71 11.15
N LEU A 161 -28.80 12.60 11.86
CA LEU A 161 -28.30 12.58 13.23
C LEU A 161 -27.03 11.74 13.35
N LEU A 162 -26.18 12.08 14.32
CA LEU A 162 -24.96 11.35 14.66
C LEU A 162 -25.17 10.50 15.91
N TYR A 163 -24.92 9.21 15.81
CA TYR A 163 -25.10 8.22 16.88
C TYR A 163 -23.71 7.74 17.33
N GLN A 164 -23.41 7.92 18.62
CA GLN A 164 -22.12 7.60 19.21
C GLN A 164 -22.31 6.77 20.47
N LEU A 165 -21.57 5.67 20.61
CA LEU A 165 -21.50 4.95 21.88
C LEU A 165 -20.41 5.54 22.77
N THR A 166 -20.68 5.59 24.07
CA THR A 166 -19.85 6.21 25.11
C THR A 166 -19.43 5.17 26.15
N PRO A 167 -18.12 4.89 26.29
CA PRO A 167 -17.65 3.88 27.24
C PRO A 167 -18.00 4.15 28.71
N SER A 168 -17.98 5.41 29.15
CA SER A 168 -18.09 5.73 30.59
C SER A 168 -19.48 5.55 31.17
N ASP A 169 -20.53 5.57 30.36
CA ASP A 169 -21.90 5.27 30.78
C ASP A 169 -22.57 4.16 29.94
N GLY A 170 -21.77 3.57 29.04
CA GLY A 170 -22.08 2.41 28.23
C GLY A 170 -23.29 2.58 27.33
N GLY A 171 -23.64 3.82 27.06
CA GLY A 171 -24.87 4.25 26.42
C GLY A 171 -24.71 4.67 24.97
N LEU A 172 -25.85 5.07 24.39
CA LEU A 172 -25.94 5.72 23.09
C LEU A 172 -26.26 7.19 23.30
N HIS A 173 -25.44 8.06 22.71
CA HIS A 173 -25.69 9.50 22.63
C HIS A 173 -25.90 9.91 21.18
N VAL A 174 -26.84 10.83 20.96
CA VAL A 174 -27.25 11.27 19.63
C VAL A 174 -27.11 12.78 19.52
N TYR A 175 -26.46 13.24 18.46
CA TYR A 175 -26.08 14.64 18.26
C TYR A 175 -26.60 15.19 16.92
N ASP A 176 -26.89 16.48 16.87
CA ASP A 176 -27.12 17.21 15.62
C ASP A 176 -25.76 17.46 14.93
N PRO A 177 -25.53 16.97 13.70
CA PRO A 177 -24.27 17.19 12.97
C PRO A 177 -23.99 18.65 12.64
N ALA A 178 -24.99 19.54 12.65
CA ALA A 178 -24.81 20.94 12.27
C ALA A 178 -24.07 21.76 13.33
N ASP A 179 -24.19 21.39 14.61
CA ASP A 179 -23.58 22.15 15.72
C ASP A 179 -23.06 21.30 16.88
N GLY A 180 -23.20 19.97 16.82
CA GLY A 180 -22.75 19.04 17.85
C GLY A 180 -23.62 19.05 19.11
N SER A 181 -24.82 19.64 19.08
CA SER A 181 -25.72 19.62 20.24
C SER A 181 -26.33 18.23 20.45
N GLU A 182 -26.36 17.77 21.70
CA GLU A 182 -26.96 16.49 22.08
C GLU A 182 -28.50 16.58 21.97
N GLU A 183 -29.07 15.71 21.16
CA GLU A 183 -30.50 15.59 20.92
C GLU A 183 -31.18 14.67 21.93
N TRP A 184 -30.57 13.51 22.21
CA TRP A 184 -31.01 12.56 23.23
C TRP A 184 -29.93 11.52 23.54
N SER A 185 -30.08 10.84 24.67
CA SER A 185 -29.21 9.73 25.07
C SER A 185 -29.93 8.70 25.92
N VAL A 186 -29.35 7.51 25.98
CA VAL A 186 -29.74 6.40 26.86
C VAL A 186 -28.47 5.81 27.44
N ALA A 187 -28.42 5.68 28.78
CA ALA A 187 -27.25 5.21 29.51
C ALA A 187 -27.56 3.96 30.33
N PHE A 188 -26.58 3.04 30.43
CA PHE A 188 -26.73 1.76 31.14
C PHE A 188 -25.68 1.57 32.26
N GLY A 189 -24.78 2.53 32.41
CA GLY A 189 -23.63 2.51 33.32
C GLY A 189 -22.34 2.13 32.59
N ALA A 190 -21.20 2.45 33.18
CA ALA A 190 -19.89 2.23 32.55
C ALA A 190 -19.71 0.81 32.00
N TRP A 191 -19.07 0.70 30.84
CA TRP A 191 -18.49 -0.55 30.35
C TRP A 191 -17.47 -1.07 31.37
N ASP A 192 -17.33 -2.40 31.48
CA ASP A 192 -16.20 -2.96 32.20
C ASP A 192 -14.94 -2.67 31.37
N LEU A 193 -14.15 -1.68 31.80
CA LEU A 193 -13.04 -1.09 31.04
C LEU A 193 -11.78 -1.98 31.02
N GLY A 194 -11.92 -3.30 31.19
CA GLY A 194 -10.81 -4.26 31.16
C GLY A 194 -10.29 -4.53 29.75
N TRP A 195 -9.00 -4.87 29.64
CA TRP A 195 -8.30 -5.15 28.36
C TRP A 195 -8.89 -6.31 27.52
N THR A 196 -9.75 -7.13 28.12
CA THR A 196 -10.34 -8.32 27.46
C THR A 196 -11.82 -8.14 27.15
N ASN A 197 -12.36 -6.92 27.19
CA ASN A 197 -13.79 -6.70 27.02
C ASN A 197 -14.12 -6.04 25.67
N ALA A 198 -14.81 -6.80 24.82
CA ALA A 198 -15.12 -6.47 23.43
C ALA A 198 -16.22 -5.41 23.23
N THR A 199 -16.74 -4.76 24.29
CA THR A 199 -17.68 -3.63 24.14
C THR A 199 -17.02 -2.40 23.52
N TYR A 200 -15.72 -2.18 23.82
CA TYR A 200 -14.88 -1.31 23.01
C TYR A 200 -14.86 -1.88 21.60
N PHE A 201 -14.98 -1.06 20.56
CA PHE A 201 -15.02 -1.48 19.15
C PHE A 201 -16.38 -1.94 18.61
N THR A 202 -17.46 -1.88 19.40
CA THR A 202 -18.82 -2.00 18.85
C THR A 202 -19.37 -0.65 18.41
N ALA A 203 -20.39 -0.66 17.56
CA ALA A 203 -20.99 0.54 16.97
C ALA A 203 -22.49 0.37 16.75
N PRO A 204 -23.24 1.48 16.59
CA PRO A 204 -24.63 1.42 16.19
C PRO A 204 -24.77 1.12 14.69
N ALA A 205 -25.87 0.48 14.34
CA ALA A 205 -26.35 0.26 12.98
C ALA A 205 -27.81 0.71 12.87
N ALA A 206 -28.27 1.13 11.69
CA ALA A 206 -29.64 1.60 11.52
C ALA A 206 -30.25 1.19 10.18
N LYS A 207 -31.57 0.98 10.21
CA LYS A 207 -32.39 0.68 9.04
C LYS A 207 -33.84 1.05 9.28
N ASP A 208 -34.50 1.58 8.26
CA ASP A 208 -35.94 1.88 8.24
C ASP A 208 -36.43 2.69 9.46
N GLY A 209 -35.62 3.67 9.89
CA GLY A 209 -35.95 4.52 11.03
C GLY A 209 -35.75 3.88 12.41
N VAL A 210 -35.04 2.76 12.50
CA VAL A 210 -34.68 2.07 13.75
C VAL A 210 -33.16 2.02 13.89
N VAL A 211 -32.65 2.35 15.07
CA VAL A 211 -31.23 2.19 15.44
C VAL A 211 -31.07 1.00 16.38
N TYR A 212 -30.05 0.18 16.12
CA TYR A 212 -29.69 -1.02 16.85
C TYR A 212 -28.29 -0.85 17.45
N PHE A 213 -28.15 -1.13 18.74
CA PHE A 213 -26.88 -0.92 19.45
C PHE A 213 -26.76 -1.80 20.69
N PRO A 214 -25.55 -2.27 21.02
CA PRO A 214 -25.29 -3.01 22.25
C PRO A 214 -25.29 -2.08 23.46
N SER A 215 -25.64 -2.61 24.64
CA SER A 215 -25.45 -1.93 25.93
C SER A 215 -24.10 -2.28 26.58
N ASN A 216 -23.90 -1.87 27.84
CA ASN A 216 -22.76 -2.28 28.67
C ASN A 216 -22.77 -3.73 29.14
N LEU A 217 -23.81 -4.48 28.79
CA LEU A 217 -24.02 -5.87 29.17
C LEU A 217 -24.22 -6.70 27.90
N SER A 218 -24.69 -7.93 28.07
CA SER A 218 -25.06 -8.83 26.98
C SER A 218 -26.43 -8.49 26.37
N GLU A 219 -26.76 -7.22 26.13
CA GLU A 219 -28.07 -6.83 25.59
C GLU A 219 -27.95 -6.01 24.30
N LEU A 220 -28.81 -6.31 23.33
CA LEU A 220 -28.99 -5.52 22.12
C LEU A 220 -30.31 -4.76 22.19
N TYR A 221 -30.26 -3.45 21.93
CA TYR A 221 -31.43 -2.57 21.94
C TYR A 221 -31.82 -2.14 20.54
N ALA A 222 -33.13 -2.00 20.30
CA ALA A 222 -33.68 -1.38 19.11
C ALA A 222 -34.52 -0.17 19.50
N HIS A 223 -34.17 1.02 19.01
CA HIS A 223 -34.88 2.27 19.29
C HIS A 223 -35.40 2.89 18.01
N ASP A 224 -36.62 3.43 18.08
CA ASP A 224 -37.20 4.21 16.98
C ASP A 224 -36.50 5.58 16.94
N THR A 225 -35.94 5.94 15.79
CA THR A 225 -35.13 7.17 15.60
C THR A 225 -35.95 8.45 15.70
N THR A 226 -37.26 8.39 15.43
CA THR A 226 -38.16 9.55 15.44
C THR A 226 -38.71 9.83 16.85
N THR A 227 -39.21 8.78 17.50
CA THR A 227 -39.84 8.84 18.83
C THR A 227 -38.84 8.66 19.96
N ARG A 228 -37.64 8.16 19.65
CA ARG A 228 -36.51 7.92 20.57
C ARG A 228 -36.78 6.83 21.62
N SER A 229 -37.90 6.12 21.50
CA SER A 229 -38.30 5.09 22.44
C SER A 229 -37.77 3.72 22.03
N GLU A 230 -37.46 2.91 23.05
CA GLU A 230 -37.19 1.48 22.89
C GLU A 230 -38.39 0.79 22.20
N ILE A 231 -38.10 0.02 21.16
CA ILE A 231 -39.03 -0.89 20.48
C ILE A 231 -38.96 -2.25 21.15
N TRP A 232 -37.74 -2.78 21.30
CA TRP A 232 -37.43 -4.04 21.98
C TRP A 232 -35.98 -4.04 22.48
N ASN A 233 -35.68 -4.96 23.39
CA ASN A 233 -34.32 -5.36 23.75
C ASN A 233 -34.22 -6.90 23.74
N ALA A 234 -33.02 -7.41 23.50
CA ALA A 234 -32.72 -8.84 23.49
C ALA A 234 -31.50 -9.15 24.36
N SER A 235 -31.65 -9.99 25.38
CA SER A 235 -30.54 -10.46 26.21
C SER A 235 -29.89 -11.71 25.60
N LEU A 236 -28.58 -11.65 25.37
CA LEU A 236 -27.73 -12.73 24.88
C LEU A 236 -26.97 -13.39 26.03
N ASP A 237 -26.29 -14.49 25.74
CA ASP A 237 -25.56 -15.27 26.74
C ASP A 237 -24.23 -14.64 27.20
N SER A 238 -23.66 -13.75 26.39
CA SER A 238 -22.34 -13.15 26.56
C SER A 238 -22.25 -11.81 25.82
N THR A 239 -21.17 -11.07 26.08
CA THR A 239 -20.93 -9.74 25.49
C THR A 239 -20.95 -9.81 23.97
N ILE A 240 -21.60 -8.82 23.34
CA ILE A 240 -21.59 -8.63 21.90
C ILE A 240 -20.20 -8.11 21.50
N GLU A 241 -19.54 -8.77 20.54
CA GLU A 241 -18.18 -8.45 20.08
C GLU A 241 -18.14 -7.82 18.69
N SER A 242 -19.26 -7.81 17.96
CA SER A 242 -19.37 -7.20 16.63
C SER A 242 -20.43 -6.11 16.57
N VAL A 243 -20.33 -5.29 15.52
CA VAL A 243 -21.36 -4.34 15.15
C VAL A 243 -22.58 -5.10 14.58
N PRO A 244 -23.84 -4.71 14.88
CA PRO A 244 -25.02 -5.35 14.29
C PRO A 244 -25.05 -5.20 12.76
N VAL A 245 -25.12 -6.32 12.05
CA VAL A 245 -25.19 -6.36 10.58
C VAL A 245 -26.63 -6.63 10.17
N ILE A 246 -27.26 -5.70 9.46
CA ILE A 246 -28.71 -5.73 9.23
C ILE A 246 -29.05 -6.28 7.83
N SER A 247 -29.88 -7.33 7.79
CA SER A 247 -30.41 -7.94 6.56
C SER A 247 -31.76 -7.33 6.17
N THR A 248 -32.54 -8.02 5.32
CA THR A 248 -33.89 -7.57 4.99
C THR A 248 -34.83 -7.61 6.19
N ASN A 249 -34.84 -8.70 6.97
CA ASN A 249 -35.83 -8.95 8.03
C ASN A 249 -35.21 -9.36 9.38
N SER A 250 -33.90 -9.60 9.41
CA SER A 250 -33.13 -10.00 10.59
C SER A 250 -31.87 -9.16 10.72
N LEU A 251 -31.15 -9.31 11.83
CA LEU A 251 -29.79 -8.84 11.99
C LEU A 251 -28.91 -9.94 12.56
N PHE A 252 -27.60 -9.77 12.37
CA PHE A 252 -26.57 -10.67 12.86
C PHE A 252 -25.66 -9.95 13.86
N VAL A 253 -25.36 -10.62 14.96
CA VAL A 253 -24.36 -10.20 15.95
C VAL A 253 -23.59 -11.43 16.44
N THR A 254 -22.34 -11.21 16.82
CA THR A 254 -21.47 -12.25 17.37
C THR A 254 -21.14 -11.96 18.82
N THR A 255 -20.97 -13.03 19.58
CA THR A 255 -20.29 -13.06 20.86
C THR A 255 -19.01 -13.89 20.73
N ALA A 256 -18.24 -14.03 21.81
CA ALA A 256 -17.05 -14.88 21.86
C ALA A 256 -17.30 -16.34 21.43
N THR A 257 -18.54 -16.83 21.52
CA THR A 257 -18.88 -18.24 21.24
C THR A 257 -20.03 -18.46 20.27
N THR A 258 -20.79 -17.41 19.92
CA THR A 258 -22.06 -17.61 19.22
C THR A 258 -22.34 -16.50 18.21
N LEU A 259 -22.68 -16.89 16.98
CA LEU A 259 -23.36 -16.04 16.01
C LEU A 259 -24.87 -16.14 16.24
N TYR A 260 -25.53 -15.01 16.40
CA TYR A 260 -26.98 -14.90 16.55
C TYR A 260 -27.60 -14.29 15.30
N GLU A 261 -28.71 -14.85 14.85
CA GLU A 261 -29.66 -14.19 13.97
C GLU A 261 -30.89 -13.76 14.79
N LEU A 262 -31.19 -12.47 14.80
CA LEU A 262 -32.32 -11.90 15.55
C LEU A 262 -33.35 -11.26 14.61
N SER A 263 -34.62 -11.40 14.94
CA SER A 263 -35.75 -10.77 14.24
C SER A 263 -35.75 -9.25 14.45
N LEU A 264 -35.81 -8.47 13.35
CA LEU A 264 -35.94 -7.01 13.46
C LEU A 264 -37.27 -6.57 14.09
N ALA A 265 -38.31 -7.41 14.00
CA ALA A 265 -39.65 -7.06 14.44
C ALA A 265 -39.80 -7.06 15.98
N ASP A 266 -39.08 -7.93 16.68
CA ASP A 266 -39.29 -8.17 18.10
C ASP A 266 -38.04 -8.61 18.89
N GLY A 267 -36.86 -8.66 18.26
CA GLY A 267 -35.61 -9.06 18.90
C GLY A 267 -35.52 -10.55 19.23
N SER A 268 -36.47 -11.37 18.80
CA SER A 268 -36.43 -12.81 19.08
C SER A 268 -35.33 -13.52 18.28
N THR A 269 -34.66 -14.48 18.91
CA THR A 269 -33.64 -15.30 18.24
C THR A 269 -34.29 -16.24 17.22
N LEU A 270 -33.89 -16.09 15.96
CA LEU A 270 -34.32 -16.91 14.83
C LEU A 270 -33.44 -18.16 14.69
N ALA A 271 -32.13 -17.96 14.75
CA ALA A 271 -31.13 -19.02 14.65
C ALA A 271 -29.87 -18.66 15.45
N THR A 272 -29.08 -19.68 15.76
CA THR A 272 -27.77 -19.54 16.40
C THR A 272 -26.78 -20.50 15.79
N ARG A 273 -25.50 -20.13 15.80
CA ARG A 273 -24.38 -20.98 15.41
C ARG A 273 -23.26 -20.86 16.44
N ASP A 274 -22.73 -21.99 16.90
CA ASP A 274 -21.52 -22.01 17.71
C ASP A 274 -20.31 -21.63 16.85
N ILE A 275 -19.50 -20.69 17.33
CA ILE A 275 -18.30 -20.17 16.66
C ILE A 275 -17.16 -20.00 17.67
N THR A 276 -15.95 -19.78 17.16
CA THR A 276 -14.88 -19.15 17.93
C THR A 276 -14.84 -17.66 17.53
N GLY A 277 -15.53 -16.84 18.32
CA GLY A 277 -15.76 -15.43 17.99
C GLY A 277 -14.48 -14.59 18.03
N THR A 278 -14.53 -13.47 17.33
CA THR A 278 -13.53 -12.40 17.37
C THR A 278 -14.26 -11.04 17.37
N THR A 279 -13.50 -9.96 17.48
CA THR A 279 -13.97 -8.58 17.30
C THR A 279 -14.36 -8.24 15.85
N SER A 280 -14.19 -9.18 14.92
CA SER A 280 -14.52 -9.00 13.50
C SER A 280 -16.03 -8.88 13.32
N THR A 281 -16.47 -7.78 12.71
CA THR A 281 -17.86 -7.63 12.28
C THR A 281 -18.08 -8.39 10.98
N PRO A 282 -19.14 -9.22 10.84
CA PRO A 282 -19.42 -9.93 9.58
C PRO A 282 -19.67 -8.98 8.40
N ALA A 283 -19.33 -9.43 7.19
CA ALA A 283 -19.78 -8.77 5.96
C ALA A 283 -20.93 -9.55 5.32
N LEU A 284 -21.92 -8.86 4.75
CA LEU A 284 -23.15 -9.42 4.21
C LEU A 284 -23.39 -8.90 2.78
N ASP A 285 -23.30 -9.80 1.80
CA ASP A 285 -23.91 -9.54 0.49
C ASP A 285 -25.38 -9.97 0.53
N ILE A 286 -26.26 -8.98 0.71
CA ILE A 286 -27.70 -9.18 0.77
C ILE A 286 -28.30 -9.71 -0.55
N THR A 287 -27.60 -9.55 -1.67
CA THR A 287 -28.06 -9.96 -3.00
C THR A 287 -27.89 -11.46 -3.20
N SER A 288 -26.73 -12.00 -2.81
CA SER A 288 -26.45 -13.43 -2.84
C SER A 288 -26.98 -14.18 -1.62
N GLY A 289 -27.16 -13.48 -0.49
CA GLY A 289 -27.54 -14.09 0.79
C GLY A 289 -26.34 -14.72 1.52
N LEU A 290 -25.12 -14.27 1.23
CA LEU A 290 -23.90 -14.81 1.83
C LEU A 290 -23.36 -13.88 2.93
N LEU A 291 -23.05 -14.48 4.09
CA LEU A 291 -22.47 -13.83 5.25
C LEU A 291 -21.04 -14.34 5.46
N TYR A 292 -20.08 -13.42 5.54
CA TYR A 292 -18.65 -13.70 5.70
C TYR A 292 -18.22 -13.32 7.10
N LEU A 293 -17.77 -14.30 7.88
CA LEU A 293 -17.47 -14.15 9.30
C LEU A 293 -16.00 -14.49 9.58
N GLY A 294 -15.29 -13.56 10.24
CA GLY A 294 -13.99 -13.82 10.84
C GLY A 294 -14.10 -14.66 12.10
N THR A 295 -13.25 -15.67 12.26
CA THR A 295 -13.20 -16.54 13.45
C THR A 295 -11.77 -16.72 13.95
N ASP A 296 -11.63 -17.20 15.19
CA ASP A 296 -10.32 -17.43 15.83
C ASP A 296 -9.60 -18.67 15.27
N ASP A 297 -10.34 -19.71 14.87
CA ASP A 297 -9.80 -21.03 14.52
C ASP A 297 -9.86 -21.42 13.04
N ALA A 298 -10.81 -20.88 12.28
CA ALA A 298 -11.03 -21.20 10.87
C ALA A 298 -10.70 -20.03 9.93
N GLY A 299 -10.37 -18.86 10.49
CA GLY A 299 -10.05 -17.66 9.74
C GLY A 299 -11.31 -17.00 9.18
N LEU A 300 -11.69 -17.32 7.94
CA LEU A 300 -12.90 -16.79 7.29
C LEU A 300 -13.86 -17.93 6.97
N ILE A 301 -15.12 -17.79 7.39
CA ILE A 301 -16.20 -18.71 7.02
C ILE A 301 -17.30 -17.99 6.25
N CYS A 302 -17.86 -18.64 5.24
CA CYS A 302 -19.01 -18.17 4.48
C CYS A 302 -20.25 -18.99 4.82
N LEU A 303 -21.33 -18.31 5.18
CA LEU A 303 -22.61 -18.90 5.57
C LEU A 303 -23.72 -18.41 4.65
N ASP A 304 -24.70 -19.28 4.40
CA ASP A 304 -25.98 -18.90 3.80
C ASP A 304 -26.88 -18.31 4.91
N ILE A 305 -27.37 -17.09 4.74
CA ILE A 305 -28.22 -16.43 5.74
C ILE A 305 -29.59 -17.08 5.90
N ASP A 306 -30.04 -17.90 4.93
CA ASP A 306 -31.30 -18.63 5.05
C ASP A 306 -31.22 -19.78 6.08
N ASP A 307 -30.00 -20.27 6.40
CA ASP A 307 -29.76 -21.26 7.45
C ASP A 307 -28.31 -21.19 7.97
N ILE A 308 -28.05 -20.24 8.89
CA ILE A 308 -26.70 -20.07 9.50
C ILE A 308 -26.24 -21.29 10.34
N ALA A 309 -27.15 -22.21 10.68
CA ALA A 309 -26.83 -23.43 11.42
C ALA A 309 -26.36 -24.57 10.50
N ALA A 310 -26.54 -24.45 9.18
CA ALA A 310 -26.02 -25.40 8.20
C ALA A 310 -24.48 -25.40 8.19
N PRO A 311 -23.84 -26.45 7.62
CA PRO A 311 -22.41 -26.39 7.32
C PRO A 311 -22.08 -25.14 6.49
N PRO A 312 -20.91 -24.51 6.68
CA PRO A 312 -20.49 -23.37 5.86
C PRO A 312 -20.58 -23.70 4.37
N VAL A 313 -20.90 -22.69 3.56
CA VAL A 313 -20.81 -22.77 2.10
C VAL A 313 -19.37 -23.10 1.72
N TRP A 314 -18.44 -22.39 2.36
CA TRP A 314 -17.00 -22.64 2.35
C TRP A 314 -16.34 -22.06 3.60
N ASP A 315 -15.14 -22.52 3.90
CA ASP A 315 -14.23 -21.97 4.91
C ASP A 315 -12.81 -21.89 4.34
N ALA A 316 -12.08 -20.83 4.66
CA ALA A 316 -10.75 -20.60 4.12
C ALA A 316 -9.68 -21.43 4.83
N GLY A 317 -9.90 -21.82 6.10
CA GLY A 317 -8.94 -22.59 6.89
C GLY A 317 -7.61 -21.86 7.10
N ILE A 318 -7.65 -20.52 7.17
CA ILE A 318 -6.51 -19.64 7.39
C ILE A 318 -6.43 -19.21 8.86
N ALA A 319 -5.41 -18.40 9.19
CA ALA A 319 -5.24 -17.89 10.53
C ALA A 319 -6.37 -16.96 10.98
N LYS A 320 -6.40 -16.69 12.28
CA LYS A 320 -7.38 -15.82 12.95
C LYS A 320 -7.68 -14.54 12.18
N ILE A 321 -8.96 -14.20 12.09
CA ILE A 321 -9.45 -12.92 11.56
C ILE A 321 -10.22 -12.20 12.65
N ALA A 322 -9.65 -11.12 13.17
CA ALA A 322 -10.22 -10.22 14.18
C ALA A 322 -10.46 -8.79 13.66
N VAL A 323 -9.99 -8.46 12.45
CA VAL A 323 -10.45 -7.30 11.67
C VAL A 323 -11.64 -7.69 10.78
N SER A 324 -12.47 -6.72 10.43
CA SER A 324 -13.76 -7.00 9.78
C SER A 324 -13.61 -7.13 8.26
N PRO A 325 -14.08 -8.21 7.61
CA PRO A 325 -13.97 -8.36 6.15
C PRO A 325 -14.82 -7.33 5.39
N VAL A 326 -14.51 -7.14 4.11
CA VAL A 326 -15.34 -6.36 3.18
C VAL A 326 -15.62 -7.18 1.92
N VAL A 327 -16.84 -7.10 1.40
CA VAL A 327 -17.24 -7.72 0.13
C VAL A 327 -17.33 -6.62 -0.92
N ALA A 328 -16.61 -6.76 -2.03
CA ALA A 328 -16.64 -5.81 -3.13
C ALA A 328 -16.87 -6.55 -4.45
N GLY A 329 -18.09 -6.41 -5.00
CA GLY A 329 -18.55 -7.17 -6.15
C GLY A 329 -18.59 -8.67 -5.84
N ASP A 330 -17.84 -9.46 -6.60
CA ASP A 330 -17.78 -10.92 -6.49
C ASP A 330 -16.64 -11.41 -5.58
N TYR A 331 -16.03 -10.52 -4.78
CA TYR A 331 -14.83 -10.83 -3.98
C TYR A 331 -14.99 -10.41 -2.52
N VAL A 332 -14.38 -11.19 -1.62
CA VAL A 332 -14.27 -10.85 -0.20
C VAL A 332 -12.82 -10.68 0.21
N TYR A 333 -12.53 -9.61 0.95
CA TYR A 333 -11.20 -9.25 1.42
C TYR A 333 -11.15 -9.32 2.93
N ALA A 334 -10.12 -9.97 3.48
CA ALA A 334 -9.97 -10.13 4.91
C ALA A 334 -8.50 -10.20 5.34
N GLY A 335 -8.16 -9.49 6.42
CA GLY A 335 -6.83 -9.50 7.03
C GLY A 335 -6.73 -10.48 8.19
N THR A 336 -5.61 -11.20 8.31
CA THR A 336 -5.34 -12.04 9.48
C THR A 336 -4.77 -11.21 10.65
N ASN A 337 -4.79 -11.80 11.85
CA ASN A 337 -4.28 -11.22 13.09
C ASN A 337 -3.20 -12.13 13.68
N GLU A 338 -2.01 -12.06 13.08
CA GLU A 338 -0.83 -12.83 13.44
C GLU A 338 0.39 -11.91 13.64
N GLU A 339 1.48 -12.46 14.20
CA GLU A 339 2.75 -11.72 14.32
C GLU A 339 3.24 -11.18 12.96
N GLN A 340 2.93 -11.87 11.88
CA GLN A 340 3.11 -11.40 10.51
C GLN A 340 1.83 -11.69 9.72
N SER A 341 0.94 -10.71 9.68
CA SER A 341 -0.39 -10.86 9.12
C SER A 341 -0.41 -10.78 7.60
N SER A 342 -1.42 -11.40 7.00
CA SER A 342 -1.66 -11.39 5.56
C SER A 342 -3.06 -10.87 5.25
N LEU A 343 -3.17 -10.10 4.16
CA LEU A 343 -4.43 -9.71 3.55
C LEU A 343 -4.75 -10.71 2.44
N TYR A 344 -5.97 -11.24 2.45
CA TYR A 344 -6.44 -12.19 1.45
C TYR A 344 -7.60 -11.61 0.64
N ALA A 345 -7.68 -12.01 -0.62
CA ALA A 345 -8.87 -11.87 -1.46
C ALA A 345 -9.37 -13.26 -1.88
N PHE A 346 -10.66 -13.53 -1.70
CA PHE A 346 -11.31 -14.76 -2.11
C PHE A 346 -12.46 -14.49 -3.09
N ASP A 347 -12.73 -15.43 -3.98
CA ASP A 347 -14.02 -15.48 -4.68
C ASP A 347 -15.14 -15.63 -3.65
N ALA A 348 -16.08 -14.70 -3.68
CA ALA A 348 -17.13 -14.61 -2.67
C ALA A 348 -18.08 -15.82 -2.69
N ALA A 349 -18.24 -16.48 -3.83
CA ALA A 349 -19.19 -17.59 -4.00
C ALA A 349 -18.62 -18.94 -3.54
N ASP A 350 -17.32 -19.19 -3.73
CA ASP A 350 -16.73 -20.51 -3.46
C ASP A 350 -15.47 -20.51 -2.58
N GLY A 351 -14.96 -19.34 -2.20
CA GLY A 351 -13.82 -19.23 -1.28
C GLY A 351 -12.47 -19.53 -1.94
N THR A 352 -12.40 -19.61 -3.27
CA THR A 352 -11.13 -19.76 -3.98
C THR A 352 -10.26 -18.51 -3.75
N GLU A 353 -9.03 -18.69 -3.23
CA GLU A 353 -8.06 -17.61 -3.09
C GLU A 353 -7.73 -17.02 -4.47
N VAL A 354 -7.91 -15.70 -4.60
CA VAL A 354 -7.57 -14.93 -5.80
C VAL A 354 -6.15 -14.42 -5.69
N TRP A 355 -5.82 -13.78 -4.57
CA TRP A 355 -4.49 -13.29 -4.24
C TRP A 355 -4.35 -13.14 -2.72
N SER A 356 -3.10 -13.05 -2.26
CA SER A 356 -2.78 -12.71 -0.88
C SER A 356 -1.52 -11.84 -0.81
N TYR A 357 -1.46 -10.99 0.21
CA TYR A 357 -0.32 -10.13 0.52
C TYR A 357 0.07 -10.29 1.98
N THR A 358 1.27 -10.82 2.24
CA THR A 358 1.83 -10.91 3.60
C THR A 358 2.61 -9.64 3.92
N LEU A 359 2.32 -9.01 5.06
CA LEU A 359 3.06 -7.83 5.52
C LEU A 359 4.55 -8.14 5.64
N PRO A 360 5.45 -7.21 5.30
CA PRO A 360 6.88 -7.40 5.50
C PRO A 360 7.22 -7.69 6.97
N THR A 361 8.20 -8.56 7.20
CA THR A 361 8.70 -8.81 8.56
C THR A 361 9.28 -7.51 9.11
N PRO A 362 8.82 -7.01 10.27
CA PRO A 362 9.32 -5.78 10.84
C PRO A 362 10.75 -5.97 11.38
N GLU A 363 11.50 -4.88 11.53
CA GLU A 363 12.82 -4.96 12.18
C GLU A 363 12.67 -5.25 13.69
N GLY A 364 13.41 -6.24 14.20
CA GLY A 364 13.45 -6.56 15.64
C GLY A 364 12.33 -7.51 16.10
N ASP A 365 11.96 -7.41 17.39
CA ASP A 365 10.95 -8.28 18.04
C ASP A 365 9.52 -7.70 17.91
N ASN A 366 9.22 -6.94 16.84
CA ASN A 366 7.92 -6.33 16.61
C ASN A 366 6.98 -7.25 15.82
N TRP A 367 5.67 -6.99 15.90
CA TRP A 367 4.67 -7.64 15.05
C TRP A 367 4.45 -6.81 13.78
N ALA A 368 3.86 -7.38 12.74
CA ALA A 368 3.33 -6.68 11.58
C ALA A 368 1.92 -7.20 11.39
N SER A 369 0.93 -6.42 11.82
CA SER A 369 -0.43 -6.94 11.93
C SER A 369 -1.52 -5.93 11.60
N PHE A 370 -2.62 -6.45 11.08
CA PHE A 370 -3.88 -5.73 10.94
C PHE A 370 -4.65 -5.93 12.25
N TRP A 371 -4.52 -5.04 13.25
CA TRP A 371 -5.22 -5.22 14.54
C TRP A 371 -6.59 -4.52 14.57
N GLY A 372 -6.65 -3.20 14.37
CA GLY A 372 -7.94 -2.48 14.37
C GLY A 372 -8.31 -1.71 13.10
N SER A 373 -7.49 -1.78 12.05
CA SER A 373 -7.91 -1.30 10.72
C SER A 373 -8.61 -2.42 9.93
N SER A 374 -9.88 -2.22 9.61
CA SER A 374 -10.60 -3.05 8.65
C SER A 374 -10.45 -2.47 7.23
N PRO A 375 -10.47 -3.31 6.17
CA PRO A 375 -10.39 -2.85 4.78
C PRO A 375 -11.61 -2.02 4.35
N ALA A 376 -11.36 -0.93 3.62
CA ALA A 376 -12.37 -0.13 2.93
C ALA A 376 -12.14 -0.20 1.42
N VAL A 377 -13.19 -0.37 0.62
CA VAL A 377 -13.07 -0.44 -0.84
C VAL A 377 -13.84 0.69 -1.49
N ALA A 378 -13.15 1.46 -2.34
CA ALA A 378 -13.70 2.56 -3.11
C ALA A 378 -13.00 2.64 -4.46
N ASP A 379 -13.75 2.80 -5.55
CA ASP A 379 -13.22 2.93 -6.92
C ASP A 379 -12.20 1.84 -7.31
N GLY A 380 -12.49 0.59 -6.96
CA GLY A 380 -11.61 -0.56 -7.23
C GLY A 380 -10.30 -0.56 -6.45
N THR A 381 -10.14 0.33 -5.47
CA THR A 381 -8.98 0.39 -4.57
C THR A 381 -9.41 0.01 -3.16
N LEU A 382 -8.67 -0.92 -2.55
CA LEU A 382 -8.78 -1.32 -1.15
C LEU A 382 -7.77 -0.54 -0.31
N TYR A 383 -8.25 0.09 0.76
CA TYR A 383 -7.45 0.80 1.74
C TYR A 383 -7.43 0.02 3.05
N ILE A 384 -6.26 -0.16 3.65
CA ILE A 384 -6.12 -0.80 4.96
C ILE A 384 -4.84 -0.34 5.67
N GLY A 385 -4.95 -0.04 6.96
CA GLY A 385 -3.82 0.26 7.83
C GLY A 385 -3.22 -0.99 8.45
N ALA A 386 -1.90 -1.04 8.57
CA ALA A 386 -1.18 -2.07 9.29
C ALA A 386 -0.41 -1.45 10.45
N GLU A 387 -0.65 -1.99 11.65
CA GLU A 387 0.04 -1.59 12.87
C GLU A 387 1.48 -2.07 12.86
N TYR A 388 2.31 -1.40 13.66
CA TYR A 388 3.75 -1.62 13.84
C TYR A 388 4.64 -1.42 12.60
N THR A 389 4.13 -1.73 11.40
CA THR A 389 4.68 -1.21 10.13
C THR A 389 4.25 0.24 9.91
N ASN A 390 3.29 0.73 10.71
CA ASN A 390 2.78 2.10 10.72
C ASN A 390 2.35 2.58 9.33
N THR A 391 1.80 1.69 8.50
CA THR A 391 1.61 1.90 7.07
C THR A 391 0.14 1.80 6.67
N LEU A 392 -0.38 2.81 5.97
CA LEU A 392 -1.62 2.75 5.21
C LEU A 392 -1.29 2.26 3.80
N PHE A 393 -1.93 1.18 3.37
CA PHE A 393 -1.81 0.63 2.03
C PHE A 393 -3.03 0.98 1.18
N ALA A 394 -2.80 1.24 -0.11
CA ALA A 394 -3.81 1.29 -1.14
C ALA A 394 -3.53 0.21 -2.20
N PHE A 395 -4.31 -0.88 -2.17
CA PHE A 395 -4.26 -1.98 -3.14
C PHE A 395 -5.26 -1.74 -4.26
N GLY A 396 -4.87 -1.83 -5.51
CA GLY A 396 -5.77 -1.47 -6.61
C GLY A 396 -5.08 -1.49 -7.96
N PRO A 397 -5.83 -1.20 -9.03
CA PRO A 397 -5.29 -1.28 -10.36
C PRO A 397 -4.15 -0.26 -10.59
N GLY A 398 -3.06 -0.75 -11.18
CA GLY A 398 -1.91 0.04 -11.64
C GLY A 398 -0.77 0.18 -10.64
N ALA A 399 0.46 0.36 -11.12
CA ALA A 399 1.62 0.47 -10.24
C ALA A 399 2.15 1.92 -10.20
N ALA A 400 2.52 2.38 -9.01
CA ALA A 400 3.41 3.52 -8.86
C ALA A 400 4.67 3.07 -8.11
N CYS A 401 5.84 3.25 -8.75
CA CYS A 401 7.11 2.91 -8.13
C CYS A 401 8.18 3.88 -8.63
N GLU A 402 9.05 4.34 -7.75
CA GLU A 402 10.27 5.05 -8.11
C GLU A 402 11.46 4.26 -7.57
N THR A 403 12.31 3.76 -8.46
CA THR A 403 13.42 2.87 -8.06
C THR A 403 14.67 3.09 -8.90
N THR A 404 15.81 2.63 -8.39
CA THR A 404 17.08 2.60 -9.12
C THR A 404 17.46 1.15 -9.40
N VAL A 405 17.77 0.84 -10.65
CA VAL A 405 18.19 -0.50 -11.08
C VAL A 405 19.60 -0.45 -11.67
N ILE A 406 20.32 -1.56 -11.53
CA ILE A 406 21.64 -1.75 -12.12
C ILE A 406 21.47 -2.70 -13.31
N LEU A 407 21.85 -2.27 -14.51
CA LEU A 407 21.78 -3.06 -15.74
C LEU A 407 23.18 -3.42 -16.22
N HIS A 408 23.38 -4.63 -16.72
CA HIS A 408 24.68 -5.14 -17.11
C HIS A 408 24.81 -5.32 -18.62
N GLU A 409 25.87 -4.74 -19.18
CA GLU A 409 26.13 -4.86 -20.61
C GLU A 409 26.41 -6.31 -21.03
N GLY A 410 25.73 -6.77 -22.08
CA GLY A 410 25.93 -8.11 -22.65
C GLY A 410 25.10 -9.21 -21.98
N VAL A 411 24.35 -8.90 -20.92
CA VAL A 411 23.35 -9.80 -20.33
C VAL A 411 22.09 -9.81 -21.19
N GLN A 412 21.42 -10.97 -21.25
CA GLN A 412 20.16 -11.13 -21.96
C GLN A 412 19.07 -11.50 -20.98
N ILE A 413 17.91 -10.86 -21.11
CA ILE A 413 16.70 -11.21 -20.37
C ILE A 413 15.64 -11.75 -21.34
N ALA A 414 14.67 -12.50 -20.81
CA ALA A 414 13.54 -13.00 -21.59
C ALA A 414 12.30 -12.13 -21.33
N LEU A 415 11.65 -11.68 -22.40
CA LEU A 415 10.29 -11.14 -22.33
C LEU A 415 9.29 -12.25 -21.98
N THR A 416 8.05 -11.87 -21.66
CA THR A 416 6.98 -12.82 -21.28
C THR A 416 6.67 -13.83 -22.39
N ASP A 417 6.82 -13.45 -23.67
CA ASP A 417 6.70 -14.35 -24.82
C ASP A 417 7.93 -15.25 -25.09
N GLY A 418 8.98 -15.12 -24.28
CA GLY A 418 10.24 -15.86 -24.38
C GLY A 418 11.28 -15.26 -25.31
N THR A 419 11.01 -14.10 -25.94
CA THR A 419 12.00 -13.40 -26.77
C THR A 419 13.15 -12.88 -25.92
N LEU A 420 14.39 -13.09 -26.37
CA LEU A 420 15.58 -12.58 -25.68
C LEU A 420 15.92 -11.16 -26.15
N VAL A 421 16.12 -10.26 -25.20
CA VAL A 421 16.56 -8.87 -25.41
C VAL A 421 17.73 -8.52 -24.50
N ASN A 422 18.47 -7.48 -24.85
CA ASN A 422 19.58 -7.01 -24.03
C ASN A 422 19.05 -6.35 -22.74
N GLU A 423 19.68 -6.66 -21.61
CA GLU A 423 19.33 -6.08 -20.31
C GLU A 423 19.54 -4.56 -20.29
N THR A 424 20.48 -4.01 -21.08
CA THR A 424 20.67 -2.55 -21.21
C THR A 424 19.65 -1.89 -22.14
N THR A 425 18.37 -2.19 -21.96
CA THR A 425 17.24 -1.60 -22.69
C THR A 425 16.11 -1.18 -21.74
N GLY A 426 15.10 -0.45 -22.25
CA GLY A 426 13.87 -0.17 -21.52
C GLY A 426 13.17 -1.43 -21.03
N ALA A 427 13.26 -2.54 -21.77
CA ALA A 427 12.78 -3.86 -21.36
C ALA A 427 13.52 -4.38 -20.11
N GLY A 428 14.85 -4.26 -20.08
CA GLY A 428 15.64 -4.66 -18.92
C GLY A 428 15.39 -3.75 -17.71
N ALA A 429 15.24 -2.45 -17.93
CA ALA A 429 14.89 -1.50 -16.89
C ALA A 429 13.54 -1.85 -16.22
N ILE A 430 12.49 -2.08 -17.01
CA ILE A 430 11.17 -2.41 -16.44
C ILE A 430 11.12 -3.82 -15.84
N HIS A 431 11.87 -4.77 -16.38
CA HIS A 431 11.99 -6.12 -15.81
C HIS A 431 12.66 -6.07 -14.43
N ALA A 432 13.82 -5.40 -14.31
CA ALA A 432 14.49 -5.22 -13.03
C ALA A 432 13.64 -4.42 -12.03
N ALA A 433 12.90 -3.40 -12.50
CA ALA A 433 11.99 -2.65 -11.65
C ALA A 433 10.81 -3.51 -11.17
N SER A 434 10.29 -4.41 -12.01
CA SER A 434 9.20 -5.32 -11.62
C SER A 434 9.60 -6.23 -10.46
N GLU A 435 10.83 -6.75 -10.47
CA GLU A 435 11.37 -7.54 -9.36
C GLU A 435 11.62 -6.70 -8.11
N ALA A 436 12.15 -5.48 -8.28
CA ALA A 436 12.46 -4.59 -7.16
C ALA A 436 11.20 -4.04 -6.46
N CYS A 437 10.16 -3.73 -7.22
CA CYS A 437 8.93 -3.12 -6.73
C CYS A 437 7.80 -4.14 -6.49
N GLY A 438 7.94 -5.39 -6.95
CA GLY A 438 6.98 -6.46 -6.69
C GLY A 438 5.70 -6.41 -7.54
N PHE A 439 5.75 -5.91 -8.78
CA PHE A 439 4.59 -5.91 -9.69
C PHE A 439 4.76 -6.88 -10.85
N THR A 440 3.64 -7.39 -11.39
CA THR A 440 3.64 -8.28 -12.56
C THR A 440 3.80 -7.48 -13.86
N ILE A 441 4.46 -8.05 -14.88
CA ILE A 441 4.54 -7.46 -16.22
C ILE A 441 4.22 -8.49 -17.32
N ASP A 442 3.56 -8.03 -18.39
CA ASP A 442 3.44 -8.75 -19.67
C ASP A 442 4.16 -7.95 -20.76
N THR A 443 5.24 -8.52 -21.28
CA THR A 443 6.06 -7.93 -22.34
C THR A 443 6.16 -8.87 -23.53
N SER A 444 6.11 -8.31 -24.73
CA SER A 444 6.19 -9.11 -25.96
C SER A 444 6.96 -8.41 -27.06
N ALA A 445 7.58 -9.19 -27.95
CA ALA A 445 8.19 -8.67 -29.16
C ALA A 445 7.13 -8.49 -30.26
N GLY A 446 6.83 -7.24 -30.58
CA GLY A 446 5.88 -6.87 -31.62
C GLY A 446 6.52 -6.64 -32.98
N THR A 447 5.68 -6.44 -34.01
CA THR A 447 6.12 -6.04 -35.36
C THR A 447 6.88 -4.70 -35.38
N TRP A 448 6.67 -3.87 -34.36
CA TRP A 448 7.22 -2.52 -34.24
C TRP A 448 8.24 -2.36 -33.11
N GLY A 449 8.70 -3.48 -32.55
CA GLY A 449 9.56 -3.48 -31.36
C GLY A 449 8.88 -4.10 -30.15
N SER A 450 9.63 -4.20 -29.06
CA SER A 450 9.16 -4.74 -27.79
C SER A 450 8.12 -3.81 -27.14
N SER A 451 7.04 -4.38 -26.61
CA SER A 451 5.92 -3.64 -26.00
C SER A 451 5.64 -4.09 -24.57
N LEU A 452 5.16 -3.14 -23.76
CA LEU A 452 4.59 -3.38 -22.45
C LEU A 452 3.07 -3.51 -22.58
N ASN A 453 2.55 -4.73 -22.50
CA ASN A 453 1.13 -5.01 -22.69
C ASN A 453 0.34 -4.89 -21.39
N LEU A 454 0.98 -5.22 -20.27
CA LEU A 454 0.42 -5.12 -18.93
C LEU A 454 1.52 -4.83 -17.92
N LEU A 455 1.18 -4.01 -16.92
CA LEU A 455 2.00 -3.72 -15.75
C LEU A 455 1.06 -3.67 -14.54
N GLY A 456 1.40 -4.43 -13.50
CA GLY A 456 0.49 -4.79 -12.42
C GLY A 456 -0.63 -5.66 -12.98
N ASP A 457 -1.84 -5.15 -12.91
CA ASP A 457 -3.09 -5.70 -13.44
C ASP A 457 -3.70 -4.82 -14.54
N MET A 458 -3.01 -3.76 -14.95
CA MET A 458 -3.48 -2.84 -15.98
C MET A 458 -2.86 -3.13 -17.34
N GLY A 459 -3.70 -3.43 -18.32
CA GLY A 459 -3.36 -3.48 -19.75
C GLY A 459 -4.08 -2.41 -20.56
N TYR A 460 -4.13 -2.53 -21.88
CA TYR A 460 -4.88 -1.60 -22.73
C TYR A 460 -6.37 -1.59 -22.38
N ASP A 461 -6.92 -0.42 -22.06
CA ASP A 461 -8.35 -0.22 -21.83
C ASP A 461 -9.03 0.26 -23.13
N PRO A 462 -9.94 -0.54 -23.73
CA PRO A 462 -10.64 -0.16 -24.95
C PRO A 462 -11.69 0.94 -24.78
N VAL A 463 -12.12 1.24 -23.55
CA VAL A 463 -13.13 2.26 -23.24
C VAL A 463 -12.48 3.64 -23.19
N THR A 464 -11.43 3.78 -22.38
CA THR A 464 -10.69 5.06 -22.24
C THR A 464 -9.62 5.24 -23.31
N GLY A 465 -9.13 4.15 -23.91
CA GLY A 465 -7.98 4.14 -24.81
C GLY A 465 -6.63 4.24 -24.08
N TYR A 466 -6.61 4.08 -22.76
CA TYR A 466 -5.40 4.20 -21.95
C TYR A 466 -4.54 2.94 -22.06
N TYR A 467 -3.23 3.13 -21.97
CA TYR A 467 -2.23 2.08 -21.96
C TYR A 467 -0.95 2.58 -21.30
N TRP A 468 0.00 1.68 -21.07
CA TRP A 468 1.31 2.04 -20.54
C TRP A 468 2.18 2.68 -21.63
N GLN A 469 2.39 3.99 -21.51
CA GLN A 469 3.31 4.76 -22.35
C GLN A 469 4.69 4.83 -21.70
N GLN A 470 5.75 4.59 -22.48
CA GLN A 470 7.12 4.78 -22.04
C GLN A 470 7.62 6.18 -22.41
N PHE A 471 8.37 6.79 -21.51
CA PHE A 471 9.08 8.04 -21.67
C PHE A 471 10.56 7.83 -21.32
N ASP A 472 11.44 8.27 -22.22
CA ASP A 472 12.90 8.20 -22.08
C ASP A 472 13.40 9.58 -21.69
N ASN A 473 13.93 9.75 -20.48
CA ASN A 473 14.41 11.02 -19.93
C ASN A 473 13.36 12.15 -20.04
N GLY A 474 12.10 11.82 -19.71
CA GLY A 474 10.97 12.75 -19.73
C GLY A 474 10.32 12.98 -21.09
N VAL A 475 10.76 12.28 -22.15
CA VAL A 475 10.23 12.44 -23.51
C VAL A 475 9.60 11.12 -23.98
N ALA A 476 8.40 11.17 -24.57
CA ALA A 476 7.72 9.96 -25.06
C ALA A 476 8.63 9.13 -25.97
N SER A 477 8.77 7.84 -25.66
CA SER A 477 9.68 6.95 -26.37
C SER A 477 9.19 6.68 -27.79
N GLY A 478 10.09 6.81 -28.76
CA GLY A 478 9.80 6.50 -30.17
C GLY A 478 9.97 5.03 -30.53
N ILE A 479 10.61 4.24 -29.66
CA ILE A 479 10.96 2.83 -29.90
C ILE A 479 10.55 1.90 -28.73
N GLY A 480 9.91 2.45 -27.70
CA GLY A 480 9.39 1.69 -26.57
C GLY A 480 10.49 0.94 -25.84
N LEU A 481 10.20 -0.31 -25.47
CA LEU A 481 11.07 -1.10 -24.60
C LEU A 481 12.43 -1.42 -25.23
N ASP A 482 12.61 -1.19 -26.54
CA ASP A 482 13.89 -1.37 -27.23
C ASP A 482 14.84 -0.15 -27.08
N ALA A 483 14.43 0.89 -26.34
CA ALA A 483 15.27 2.04 -26.05
C ALA A 483 16.55 1.61 -25.31
N VAL A 484 17.72 2.00 -25.82
CA VAL A 484 19.01 1.66 -25.21
C VAL A 484 19.20 2.44 -23.92
N ALA A 485 19.43 1.73 -22.82
CA ALA A 485 19.69 2.29 -21.51
C ALA A 485 21.17 2.70 -21.37
N ARG A 486 21.42 3.89 -20.83
CA ARG A 486 22.76 4.38 -20.45
C ARG A 486 22.79 4.74 -18.98
N ASP A 487 23.99 4.84 -18.43
CA ASP A 487 24.18 5.31 -17.07
C ASP A 487 23.58 6.70 -16.86
N GLY A 488 22.77 6.84 -15.82
CA GLY A 488 22.04 8.07 -15.49
C GLY A 488 20.75 8.30 -16.28
N ASP A 489 20.37 7.42 -17.22
CA ASP A 489 19.07 7.51 -17.90
C ASP A 489 17.91 7.26 -16.91
N THR A 490 16.76 7.83 -17.20
CA THR A 490 15.50 7.58 -16.51
C THR A 490 14.46 7.11 -17.50
N PHE A 491 13.84 5.95 -17.23
CA PHE A 491 12.69 5.45 -17.95
C PHE A 491 11.44 5.62 -17.11
N SER A 492 10.39 6.22 -17.67
CA SER A 492 9.11 6.42 -17.01
C SER A 492 8.01 5.69 -17.77
N PHE A 493 7.21 4.87 -17.08
CA PHE A 493 6.09 4.12 -17.64
C PHE A 493 4.81 4.66 -17.02
N TRP A 494 3.98 5.33 -17.80
CA TRP A 494 2.78 5.99 -17.30
C TRP A 494 1.53 5.47 -17.97
N TYR A 495 0.55 5.05 -17.17
CA TYR A 495 -0.74 4.62 -17.69
C TYR A 495 -1.58 5.83 -18.11
N SER A 496 -1.66 6.07 -19.42
CA SER A 496 -2.17 7.32 -19.98
C SER A 496 -2.72 7.14 -21.40
N GLY A 497 -3.42 8.15 -21.90
CA GLY A 497 -3.99 8.16 -23.25
C GLY A 497 -2.96 8.56 -24.31
N TRP A 498 -3.17 8.11 -25.54
CA TRP A 498 -2.27 8.43 -26.66
C TRP A 498 -2.09 9.94 -26.83
N GLY A 499 -0.85 10.41 -26.75
CA GLY A 499 -0.49 11.82 -26.93
C GLY A 499 -0.45 12.64 -25.63
N ASP A 500 -0.75 12.04 -24.48
CA ASP A 500 -0.50 12.65 -23.18
C ASP A 500 1.01 12.86 -22.95
N VAL A 501 1.33 13.91 -22.20
CA VAL A 501 2.71 14.29 -21.87
C VAL A 501 2.97 13.92 -20.42
N LEU A 502 4.14 13.33 -20.15
CA LEU A 502 4.56 12.99 -18.80
C LEU A 502 4.40 14.21 -17.86
N PRO A 503 3.83 14.03 -16.66
CA PRO A 503 3.75 15.09 -15.66
C PRO A 503 5.13 15.67 -15.32
N ALA A 504 5.16 16.95 -14.96
CA ALA A 504 6.41 17.66 -14.65
C ALA A 504 7.06 17.17 -13.35
N GLU A 505 6.23 16.75 -12.39
CA GLU A 505 6.64 16.03 -11.18
C GLU A 505 6.40 14.54 -11.43
N THR A 506 7.38 13.68 -11.13
CA THR A 506 7.29 12.23 -11.37
C THR A 506 7.17 11.40 -10.10
N THR A 507 7.39 12.01 -8.94
CA THR A 507 7.24 11.35 -7.64
C THR A 507 5.78 11.44 -7.19
N GLY A 508 5.21 10.34 -6.69
CA GLY A 508 3.83 10.31 -6.20
C GLY A 508 2.75 10.34 -7.29
N VAL A 509 3.11 10.28 -8.57
CA VAL A 509 2.13 10.26 -9.66
C VAL A 509 1.46 8.87 -9.71
N PRO A 510 0.12 8.79 -9.77
CA PRO A 510 -0.60 7.52 -9.87
C PRO A 510 -0.27 6.81 -11.17
N ASN A 511 -0.12 5.49 -11.10
CA ASN A 511 0.12 4.64 -12.26
C ASN A 511 1.35 5.08 -13.06
N LEU A 512 2.39 5.60 -12.37
CA LEU A 512 3.68 5.98 -12.93
C LEU A 512 4.80 5.16 -12.29
N VAL A 513 5.49 4.37 -13.11
CA VAL A 513 6.73 3.71 -12.70
C VAL A 513 7.91 4.48 -13.27
N THR A 514 8.76 5.01 -12.40
CA THR A 514 10.00 5.71 -12.76
C THR A 514 11.20 4.87 -12.37
N VAL A 515 12.04 4.57 -13.34
CA VAL A 515 13.22 3.71 -13.21
C VAL A 515 14.46 4.51 -13.53
N HIS A 516 15.29 4.75 -12.52
CA HIS A 516 16.62 5.31 -12.69
C HIS A 516 17.61 4.20 -13.02
N VAL A 517 18.38 4.39 -14.08
CA VAL A 517 19.32 3.38 -14.56
C VAL A 517 20.74 3.73 -14.13
N THR A 518 21.38 2.76 -13.48
CA THR A 518 22.83 2.68 -13.39
C THR A 518 23.32 1.64 -14.40
N VAL A 519 24.20 2.03 -15.31
CA VAL A 519 24.94 1.09 -16.16
C VAL A 519 26.41 1.21 -15.77
N PRO A 520 26.91 0.32 -14.90
CA PRO A 520 28.30 0.36 -14.48
C PRO A 520 29.20 0.33 -15.70
N GLU A 521 30.23 1.17 -15.71
CA GLU A 521 31.31 1.10 -16.69
C GLU A 521 32.54 0.44 -16.07
N ASP A 522 33.37 -0.14 -16.94
CA ASP A 522 34.66 -0.66 -16.53
C ASP A 522 35.64 0.49 -16.21
N ASP A 523 36.16 0.58 -14.98
CA ASP A 523 36.97 1.72 -14.56
C ASP A 523 38.10 1.36 -13.58
N ILE A 524 39.15 2.20 -13.56
CA ILE A 524 40.19 2.26 -12.53
C ILE A 524 40.09 3.61 -11.83
N GLY A 525 39.17 3.73 -10.87
CA GLY A 525 38.85 5.01 -10.22
C GLY A 525 39.98 5.59 -9.36
N VAL A 526 40.90 4.75 -8.89
CA VAL A 526 42.12 5.18 -8.17
C VAL A 526 43.29 4.34 -8.61
N PHE A 527 44.42 4.99 -8.94
CA PHE A 527 45.73 4.36 -9.06
C PHE A 527 46.74 5.19 -8.26
N THR A 528 47.49 4.56 -7.36
CA THR A 528 48.52 5.23 -6.54
C THR A 528 49.73 4.31 -6.34
N ILE A 529 50.90 4.90 -6.11
CA ILE A 529 52.10 4.19 -5.69
C ILE A 529 52.55 4.70 -4.31
N ALA A 530 53.03 3.80 -3.46
CA ALA A 530 53.40 4.11 -2.07
C ALA A 530 54.66 4.98 -1.97
N ASP A 531 55.62 4.75 -2.88
CA ASP A 531 56.90 5.44 -2.92
C ASP A 531 57.15 5.97 -4.34
N THR A 532 57.28 7.28 -4.49
CA THR A 532 57.60 7.92 -5.78
C THR A 532 59.11 8.04 -6.01
N GLU A 533 59.94 7.76 -5.00
CA GLU A 533 61.40 7.68 -5.09
C GLU A 533 61.86 6.33 -4.55
N VAL A 534 62.53 5.54 -5.37
CA VAL A 534 62.86 4.14 -5.06
C VAL A 534 64.29 3.80 -5.43
N SER A 535 64.93 2.90 -4.68
CA SER A 535 66.28 2.44 -4.97
C SER A 535 66.30 1.19 -5.84
N PRO A 536 67.31 1.01 -6.71
CA PRO A 536 67.55 -0.27 -7.37
C PRO A 536 67.67 -1.42 -6.37
N GLY A 537 67.01 -2.54 -6.65
CA GLY A 537 66.97 -3.73 -5.77
C GLY A 537 65.89 -3.67 -4.68
N SER A 538 65.03 -2.64 -4.69
CA SER A 538 63.89 -2.51 -3.78
C SER A 538 62.57 -2.95 -4.43
N SER A 539 61.45 -2.73 -3.74
CA SER A 539 60.10 -2.91 -4.25
C SER A 539 59.17 -1.90 -3.59
N PHE A 540 58.12 -1.49 -4.29
CA PHE A 540 57.09 -0.62 -3.74
C PHE A 540 55.70 -1.19 -4.06
N LEU A 541 54.70 -0.68 -3.33
CA LEU A 541 53.31 -1.08 -3.49
C LEU A 541 52.57 -0.09 -4.39
N ALA A 542 51.91 -0.59 -5.42
CA ALA A 542 50.85 0.12 -6.11
C ALA A 542 49.48 -0.32 -5.56
N ARG A 543 48.53 0.61 -5.52
CA ARG A 543 47.15 0.36 -5.09
C ARG A 543 46.18 0.85 -6.14
N LEU A 544 45.19 0.01 -6.43
CA LEU A 544 44.14 0.31 -7.37
C LEU A 544 42.77 0.19 -6.73
N ASN A 545 41.84 1.04 -7.13
CA ASN A 545 40.42 0.75 -7.04
C ASN A 545 39.92 0.40 -8.43
N VAL A 546 39.18 -0.70 -8.55
CA VAL A 546 38.73 -1.21 -9.85
C VAL A 546 37.24 -1.55 -9.79
N THR A 547 36.51 -1.11 -10.80
CA THR A 547 35.12 -1.50 -11.07
C THR A 547 35.07 -2.24 -12.40
N LYS A 548 34.35 -3.36 -12.44
CA LYS A 548 34.14 -4.14 -13.68
C LYS A 548 32.66 -4.43 -13.87
N THR A 549 32.21 -4.39 -15.12
CA THR A 549 30.81 -4.64 -15.49
C THR A 549 30.42 -6.11 -15.36
N SER A 550 31.38 -7.02 -15.50
CA SER A 550 31.21 -8.47 -15.38
C SER A 550 31.92 -9.02 -14.15
N PRO A 551 31.35 -9.99 -13.43
CA PRO A 551 32.05 -10.64 -12.33
C PRO A 551 33.12 -11.60 -12.87
N GLY A 552 34.11 -11.92 -12.05
CA GLY A 552 35.07 -12.99 -12.33
C GLY A 552 36.50 -12.66 -11.96
N TRP A 553 37.42 -13.44 -12.50
CA TRP A 553 38.84 -13.31 -12.25
C TRP A 553 39.50 -12.37 -13.24
N TYR A 554 40.34 -11.47 -12.72
CA TYR A 554 41.04 -10.44 -13.47
C TYR A 554 42.54 -10.41 -13.14
N VAL A 555 43.34 -10.00 -14.12
CA VAL A 555 44.77 -9.70 -13.97
C VAL A 555 44.95 -8.20 -14.00
N ILE A 556 45.65 -7.67 -12.99
CA ILE A 556 46.09 -6.28 -12.93
C ILE A 556 47.57 -6.24 -13.29
N ASP A 557 47.91 -5.48 -14.31
CA ASP A 557 49.28 -5.14 -14.71
C ASP A 557 49.58 -3.69 -14.33
N VAL A 558 50.63 -3.46 -13.55
CA VAL A 558 51.18 -2.14 -13.31
C VAL A 558 52.55 -2.11 -13.95
N SER A 559 52.68 -1.42 -15.08
CA SER A 559 53.90 -1.42 -15.87
C SER A 559 54.16 -0.06 -16.54
N GLY A 560 55.43 0.19 -16.87
CA GLY A 560 55.85 1.45 -17.46
C GLY A 560 57.30 1.45 -17.88
N VAL A 561 57.72 2.51 -18.56
CA VAL A 561 59.08 2.67 -19.08
C VAL A 561 59.67 4.04 -18.78
N ASP A 562 61.00 4.13 -18.81
CA ASP A 562 61.72 5.40 -18.94
C ASP A 562 61.91 5.81 -20.42
N ASP A 563 62.51 6.98 -20.66
CA ASP A 563 62.79 7.52 -21.99
C ASP A 563 63.71 6.63 -22.86
N GLU A 564 64.45 5.72 -22.24
CA GLU A 564 65.37 4.79 -22.90
C GLU A 564 64.74 3.41 -23.13
N GLY A 565 63.52 3.19 -22.65
CA GLY A 565 62.75 1.95 -22.81
C GLY A 565 63.08 0.87 -21.77
N ASN A 566 63.78 1.20 -20.69
CA ASN A 566 63.89 0.30 -19.54
C ASN A 566 62.54 0.23 -18.84
N SER A 567 62.17 -0.93 -18.27
CA SER A 567 60.81 -1.15 -17.73
C SER A 567 60.80 -1.50 -16.24
N LEU A 568 59.72 -1.09 -15.60
CA LEU A 568 59.26 -1.58 -14.30
C LEU A 568 57.91 -2.26 -14.49
N SER A 569 57.66 -3.35 -13.76
CA SER A 569 56.39 -4.08 -13.85
C SER A 569 56.04 -4.83 -12.57
N GLY A 570 54.74 -4.94 -12.27
CA GLY A 570 54.17 -5.78 -11.23
C GLY A 570 52.81 -6.32 -11.67
N LEU A 571 52.47 -7.53 -11.24
CA LEU A 571 51.21 -8.19 -11.57
C LEU A 571 50.47 -8.60 -10.29
N ALA A 572 49.14 -8.53 -10.33
CA ALA A 572 48.26 -9.15 -9.34
C ALA A 572 47.08 -9.85 -10.02
N THR A 573 46.49 -10.81 -9.32
CA THR A 573 45.25 -11.46 -9.73
C THR A 573 44.18 -11.16 -8.68
N VAL A 574 42.98 -10.80 -9.12
CA VAL A 574 41.89 -10.42 -8.22
C VAL A 574 40.56 -10.96 -8.75
N GLU A 575 39.72 -11.44 -7.85
CA GLU A 575 38.31 -11.70 -8.13
C GLU A 575 37.51 -10.43 -7.87
N LEU A 576 36.70 -10.03 -8.84
CA LEU A 576 35.83 -8.85 -8.78
C LEU A 576 34.38 -9.29 -8.91
N GLU A 577 33.53 -8.69 -8.10
CA GLU A 577 32.08 -8.76 -8.27
C GLU A 577 31.67 -7.75 -9.35
N ALA A 578 30.57 -8.04 -10.06
CA ALA A 578 30.03 -7.12 -11.04
C ALA A 578 29.61 -5.81 -10.36
N ALA A 579 29.82 -4.68 -11.04
CA ALA A 579 29.30 -3.37 -10.65
C ALA A 579 29.76 -2.84 -9.27
N THR A 580 30.71 -3.51 -8.62
CA THR A 580 31.15 -3.17 -7.26
C THR A 580 32.60 -2.72 -7.29
N GLU A 581 32.88 -1.50 -6.82
CA GLU A 581 34.25 -1.02 -6.71
C GLU A 581 35.00 -1.83 -5.65
N LYS A 582 36.06 -2.53 -6.05
CA LYS A 582 36.97 -3.17 -5.11
C LYS A 582 38.13 -2.24 -4.82
N THR A 583 38.19 -1.73 -3.59
CA THR A 583 39.16 -0.73 -3.20
C THR A 583 40.49 -1.32 -2.72
N GLY A 584 41.59 -0.64 -3.00
CA GLY A 584 42.90 -0.91 -2.39
C GLY A 584 43.58 -2.20 -2.83
N ILE A 585 43.33 -2.66 -4.06
CA ILE A 585 43.91 -3.87 -4.63
C ILE A 585 45.44 -3.70 -4.71
N PRO A 586 46.23 -4.55 -4.03
CA PRO A 586 47.68 -4.38 -3.95
C PRO A 586 48.40 -5.03 -5.14
N VAL A 587 49.30 -4.28 -5.78
CA VAL A 587 50.25 -4.78 -6.79
C VAL A 587 51.67 -4.47 -6.32
N TYR A 588 52.48 -5.50 -6.14
CA TYR A 588 53.90 -5.31 -5.79
C TYR A 588 54.74 -5.12 -7.05
N VAL A 589 55.34 -3.93 -7.18
CA VAL A 589 56.25 -3.61 -8.29
C VAL A 589 57.69 -3.79 -7.80
N GLN A 590 58.44 -4.65 -8.49
CA GLN A 590 59.85 -4.91 -8.18
C GLN A 590 60.72 -3.92 -8.96
N VAL A 591 61.76 -3.39 -8.31
CA VAL A 591 62.78 -2.54 -8.94
C VAL A 591 64.06 -3.37 -9.06
N PRO A 592 64.37 -3.97 -10.22
CA PRO A 592 65.58 -4.77 -10.38
C PRO A 592 66.85 -4.05 -9.94
N LEU A 593 67.84 -4.80 -9.43
CA LEU A 593 69.10 -4.23 -8.94
C LEU A 593 69.88 -3.45 -10.01
N ASN A 594 69.70 -3.80 -11.29
CA ASN A 594 70.38 -3.15 -12.41
C ASN A 594 69.51 -2.10 -13.13
N THR A 595 68.40 -1.67 -12.51
CA THR A 595 67.53 -0.63 -13.08
C THR A 595 68.31 0.69 -13.11
N PRO A 596 68.42 1.36 -14.28
CA PRO A 596 69.03 2.67 -14.37
C PRO A 596 68.29 3.70 -13.50
N ALA A 597 69.04 4.71 -13.03
CA ALA A 597 68.42 5.87 -12.38
C ALA A 597 67.70 6.71 -13.45
N GLY A 598 66.49 7.18 -13.14
CA GLY A 598 65.64 7.87 -14.11
C GLY A 598 64.18 7.94 -13.66
N GLU A 599 63.38 8.63 -14.44
CA GLU A 599 61.92 8.71 -14.26
C GLU A 599 61.24 7.65 -15.12
N TYR A 600 60.36 6.86 -14.49
CA TYR A 600 59.55 5.81 -15.11
C TYR A 600 58.08 6.22 -15.01
N GLU A 601 57.39 6.31 -16.14
CA GLU A 601 55.95 6.59 -16.16
C GLU A 601 55.17 5.27 -16.13
N LEU A 602 54.50 4.98 -15.02
CA LEU A 602 53.78 3.73 -14.76
C LEU A 602 52.29 3.90 -15.06
N PHE A 603 51.68 2.88 -15.65
CA PHE A 603 50.25 2.77 -15.89
C PHE A 603 49.72 1.50 -15.24
N ALA A 604 48.45 1.52 -14.84
CA ALA A 604 47.71 0.32 -14.49
C ALA A 604 46.82 -0.13 -15.65
N ALA A 605 46.71 -1.44 -15.85
CA ALA A 605 45.83 -2.08 -16.81
C ALA A 605 45.12 -3.29 -16.20
N VAL A 606 43.81 -3.42 -16.43
CA VAL A 606 42.99 -4.54 -15.93
C VAL A 606 42.50 -5.39 -17.10
N TYR A 607 42.79 -6.69 -17.06
CA TYR A 607 42.45 -7.67 -18.09
C TYR A 607 41.61 -8.80 -17.52
N THR A 608 40.70 -9.35 -18.32
CA THR A 608 40.03 -10.62 -17.98
C THR A 608 41.03 -11.76 -17.95
N PHE A 609 41.04 -12.54 -16.87
CA PHE A 609 42.07 -13.53 -16.58
C PHE A 609 42.33 -14.51 -17.73
N ASP A 610 41.26 -15.05 -18.33
CA ASP A 610 41.37 -16.06 -19.40
C ASP A 610 41.92 -15.52 -20.72
N THR A 611 41.94 -14.19 -20.87
CA THR A 611 42.30 -13.54 -22.13
C THR A 611 43.57 -12.69 -22.02
N PHE A 612 44.16 -12.57 -20.84
CA PHE A 612 45.39 -11.81 -20.63
C PHE A 612 46.56 -12.38 -21.47
N PRO A 613 47.38 -11.55 -22.15
CA PRO A 613 47.29 -10.08 -22.32
C PRO A 613 46.65 -9.66 -23.66
N TYR A 614 45.79 -10.49 -24.26
CA TYR A 614 45.36 -10.38 -25.66
C TYR A 614 44.07 -9.57 -25.87
N THR A 615 43.36 -9.17 -24.82
CA THR A 615 42.20 -8.28 -24.88
C THR A 615 42.59 -6.84 -24.56
N LYS A 616 41.80 -5.88 -25.07
CA LYS A 616 41.99 -4.47 -24.74
C LYS A 616 41.65 -4.27 -23.24
N PRO A 617 42.60 -3.84 -22.40
CA PRO A 617 42.34 -3.60 -20.99
C PRO A 617 41.64 -2.27 -20.75
N VAL A 618 41.12 -2.10 -19.54
CA VAL A 618 40.88 -0.78 -18.94
C VAL A 618 42.22 -0.25 -18.46
N THR A 619 42.52 1.03 -18.67
CA THR A 619 43.82 1.63 -18.32
C THR A 619 43.68 2.88 -17.47
N SER A 620 44.58 3.09 -16.52
CA SER A 620 44.65 4.32 -15.71
C SER A 620 45.40 5.44 -16.43
N GLU A 621 45.39 6.64 -15.85
CA GLU A 621 46.41 7.65 -16.13
C GLU A 621 47.80 7.24 -15.59
N GLY A 622 48.84 7.90 -16.08
CA GLY A 622 50.23 7.62 -15.74
C GLY A 622 50.67 8.24 -14.40
N ILE A 623 51.52 7.54 -13.66
CA ILE A 623 52.19 8.04 -12.45
C ILE A 623 53.69 7.90 -12.59
N VAL A 624 54.40 9.01 -12.33
CA VAL A 624 55.87 9.04 -12.39
C VAL A 624 56.47 8.44 -11.12
N CYS A 625 57.41 7.51 -11.31
CA CYS A 625 58.26 6.94 -10.28
C CYS A 625 59.73 7.21 -10.60
N THR A 626 60.49 7.78 -9.65
CA THR A 626 61.90 8.09 -9.81
C THR A 626 62.77 7.00 -9.19
N VAL A 627 63.61 6.36 -9.99
CA VAL A 627 64.65 5.44 -9.51
C VAL A 627 65.93 6.25 -9.23
N LEU A 628 66.44 6.15 -8.00
CA LEU A 628 67.57 6.95 -7.47
C LEU A 628 68.96 6.42 -7.87
#